data_AF-A0A2N5ZDP2-F1
#
_entry.id   AF-A0A2N5ZDP2-F1
#
_cell.length_a   1.000
_cell.length_b   1.000
_cell.length_c   1.000
_cell.angle_alpha   90.00
_cell.angle_beta   90.00
_cell.angle_gamma   90.00
#
_symmetry.space_group_name_H-M   'P 1'
#
loop_
_entity.id
_entity.type
_entity.pdbx_description
1 polymer ?
#
loop_
_entity_poly.entity_id
_entity_poly.type
_entity_poly.pdbx_seq_one_letter_code
_entity_poly.pdbx_strand_id
1 'polypeptide(L)'
;MHCPNCKVNYKQNLDDCINCGSNLEEGFVCIECGTVNKEDSAVCNLCGYVFDKAKRIVDRMEKRRENATLEMKEYKKICRNGHVNDVNRVFCSECGSTLKYVHQKELKKYAGSRWGILRSIINMIT
;
A
#
# COMPACT_ATOMS: atom_id res chain seq x y z
N MET A 1 33.86 7.32 5.54
CA MET A 1 33.49 8.60 4.88
C MET A 1 32.83 8.34 3.54
N HIS A 2 31.77 9.09 3.21
CA HIS A 2 31.01 8.97 1.96
C HIS A 2 31.18 10.25 1.13
N CYS A 3 31.42 10.11 -0.17
CA CYS A 3 31.42 11.28 -1.07
C CYS A 3 30.02 11.52 -1.66
N PRO A 4 29.36 12.66 -1.36
CA PRO A 4 28.02 12.94 -1.87
C PRO A 4 28.01 13.20 -3.38
N ASN A 5 29.15 13.55 -3.99
CA ASN A 5 29.26 13.80 -5.42
C ASN A 5 29.56 12.51 -6.21
N CYS A 6 30.74 11.90 -6.00
CA CYS A 6 31.19 10.71 -6.74
C CYS A 6 30.59 9.39 -6.26
N LYS A 7 29.89 9.37 -5.12
CA LYS A 7 29.32 8.16 -4.49
C LYS A 7 30.34 7.09 -4.08
N VAL A 8 31.62 7.45 -4.06
CA VAL A 8 32.71 6.59 -3.56
C VAL A 8 32.70 6.58 -2.04
N ASN A 9 33.02 5.41 -1.46
CA ASN A 9 33.03 5.20 -0.02
C ASN A 9 34.45 4.88 0.44
N TYR A 10 34.88 5.51 1.53
CA TYR A 10 36.20 5.35 2.13
C TYR A 10 36.06 4.72 3.52
N LYS A 11 36.95 3.76 3.82
CA LYS A 11 37.06 3.12 5.14
C LYS A 11 37.76 4.00 6.18
N GLN A 12 38.57 4.96 5.73
CA GLN A 12 39.35 5.85 6.59
C GLN A 12 38.59 7.16 6.85
N ASN A 13 38.97 7.87 7.90
CA ASN A 13 38.46 9.21 8.16
C ASN A 13 39.27 10.21 7.33
N LEU A 14 38.60 10.91 6.42
CA LEU A 14 39.16 11.82 5.43
C LEU A 14 38.21 13.01 5.34
N ASP A 15 38.75 14.22 5.23
CA ASP A 15 37.92 15.43 5.12
C ASP A 15 37.39 15.63 3.70
N ASP A 16 38.21 15.35 2.66
CA ASP A 16 37.88 15.55 1.26
C ASP A 16 38.04 14.29 0.40
N CYS A 17 37.21 14.20 -0.65
CA CYS A 17 37.22 13.09 -1.59
C CYS A 17 38.45 13.15 -2.49
N ILE A 18 39.27 12.10 -2.49
CA ILE A 18 40.47 11.99 -3.35
C ILE A 18 40.10 12.08 -4.84
N ASN A 19 38.90 11.63 -5.24
CA ASN A 19 38.49 11.60 -6.63
C ASN A 19 37.95 12.94 -7.18
N CYS A 20 37.37 13.79 -6.34
CA CYS A 20 36.70 15.03 -6.81
C CYS A 20 36.88 16.25 -5.93
N GLY A 21 37.64 16.16 -4.85
CA GLY A 21 37.91 17.26 -3.91
C GLY A 21 36.69 17.76 -3.12
N SER A 22 35.54 17.09 -3.22
CA SER A 22 34.35 17.45 -2.44
C SER A 22 34.50 16.98 -1.00
N ASN A 23 34.04 17.78 -0.04
CA ASN A 23 33.95 17.38 1.37
C ASN A 23 33.21 16.05 1.52
N LEU A 24 33.74 15.20 2.39
CA LEU A 24 33.18 13.91 2.69
C LEU A 24 32.23 14.01 3.88
N GLU A 25 31.14 13.25 3.80
CA GLU A 25 30.15 13.17 4.85
C GLU A 25 30.36 11.92 5.70
N GLU A 26 30.05 12.04 6.99
CA GLU A 26 29.86 10.87 7.84
C GLU A 26 28.68 10.04 7.31
N GLY A 27 28.73 8.74 7.57
CA GLY A 27 27.74 7.82 7.06
C GLY A 27 27.64 6.57 7.90
N PHE A 28 26.60 5.79 7.62
CA PHE A 28 26.33 4.54 8.31
C PHE A 28 27.14 3.38 7.71
N VAL A 29 27.87 2.64 8.55
CA VAL A 29 28.67 1.48 8.14
C VAL A 29 27.79 0.25 7.96
N CYS A 30 27.82 -0.35 6.78
CA CYS A 30 27.14 -1.62 6.52
C CYS A 30 27.79 -2.76 7.30
N ILE A 31 26.97 -3.52 8.05
CA ILE A 31 27.45 -4.63 8.87
C ILE A 31 27.96 -5.83 8.04
N GLU A 32 27.47 -6.01 6.82
CA GLU A 32 27.85 -7.15 5.97
C GLU A 32 29.18 -6.94 5.26
N CYS A 33 29.44 -5.73 4.77
CA CYS A 33 30.61 -5.46 3.91
C CYS A 33 31.52 -4.33 4.39
N GLY A 34 31.17 -3.64 5.48
CA GLY A 34 31.94 -2.53 6.04
C GLY A 34 31.92 -1.25 5.19
N THR A 35 31.09 -1.18 4.16
CA THR A 35 30.95 0.03 3.31
C THR A 35 30.24 1.13 4.08
N VAL A 36 30.75 2.36 4.03
CA VAL A 36 30.06 3.55 4.55
C VAL A 36 29.00 4.00 3.56
N ASN A 37 27.75 4.14 4.00
CA ASN A 37 26.62 4.57 3.19
C ASN A 37 26.04 5.87 3.75
N LYS A 38 25.25 6.60 2.98
CA LYS A 38 24.53 7.78 3.49
C LYS A 38 23.61 7.40 4.66
N GLU A 39 23.45 8.27 5.65
CA GLU A 39 22.70 7.99 6.88
C GLU A 39 21.23 7.56 6.66
N ASP A 40 20.62 8.03 5.57
CA ASP A 40 19.25 7.70 5.16
C ASP A 40 19.17 6.56 4.13
N SER A 41 20.29 5.90 3.82
CA SER A 41 20.30 4.77 2.89
C SER A 41 19.39 3.65 3.42
N ALA A 42 18.55 3.10 2.55
CA ALA A 42 17.72 1.94 2.85
C ALA A 42 18.45 0.62 2.58
N VAL A 43 19.39 0.66 1.65
CA VAL A 43 20.15 -0.49 1.14
C VAL A 43 21.62 -0.09 1.02
N CYS A 44 22.53 -1.03 1.24
CA CYS A 44 23.94 -0.80 0.98
C CYS A 44 24.20 -0.67 -0.52
N ASN A 45 24.83 0.43 -0.93
CA ASN A 45 25.13 0.70 -2.35
C ASN A 45 26.19 -0.24 -2.95
N LEU A 46 26.91 -1.01 -2.12
CA LEU A 46 27.91 -1.96 -2.59
C LEU A 46 27.37 -3.40 -2.61
N CYS A 47 26.87 -3.92 -1.49
CA CYS A 47 26.51 -5.33 -1.37
C CYS A 47 25.00 -5.62 -1.43
N GLY A 48 24.14 -4.61 -1.46
CA GLY A 48 22.68 -4.81 -1.51
C GLY A 48 22.02 -5.18 -0.18
N TYR A 49 22.74 -5.18 0.94
CA TYR A 49 22.15 -5.44 2.26
C TYR A 49 21.09 -4.39 2.63
N VAL A 50 19.90 -4.84 3.03
CA VAL A 50 18.79 -3.95 3.44
C VAL A 50 18.92 -3.62 4.92
N PHE A 51 18.99 -2.34 5.26
CA PHE A 51 19.13 -1.91 6.64
C PHE A 51 17.82 -2.06 7.42
N ASP A 52 17.91 -2.44 8.71
CA ASP A 52 16.75 -2.70 9.57
C ASP A 52 15.75 -1.54 9.66
N LYS A 53 16.23 -0.29 9.58
CA LYS A 53 15.36 0.90 9.56
C LYS A 53 14.43 0.88 8.35
N ALA A 54 14.93 0.51 7.18
CA ALA A 54 14.14 0.38 5.96
C ALA A 54 13.20 -0.82 6.04
N LYS A 55 13.67 -1.96 6.56
CA LYS A 55 12.84 -3.16 6.77
C LYS A 55 11.60 -2.85 7.63
N ARG A 56 11.78 -2.17 8.76
CA ARG A 56 10.65 -1.75 9.63
C ARG A 56 9.67 -0.81 8.94
N ILE A 57 10.13 0.03 8.00
CA ILE A 57 9.25 0.91 7.23
C ILE A 57 8.42 0.08 6.25
N VAL A 58 9.07 -0.83 5.51
CA VAL A 58 8.41 -1.73 4.56
C VAL A 58 7.38 -2.61 5.28
N ASP A 59 7.75 -3.28 6.37
CA ASP A 59 6.84 -4.13 7.16
C ASP A 59 5.58 -3.35 7.62
N ARG A 60 5.76 -2.09 8.05
CA ARG A 60 4.62 -1.24 8.44
C ARG A 60 3.75 -0.85 7.25
N MET A 61 4.35 -0.58 6.08
CA MET A 61 3.61 -0.25 4.87
C MET A 61 2.80 -1.45 4.37
N GLU A 62 3.39 -2.65 4.38
CA GLU A 62 2.72 -3.90 4.01
C GLU A 62 1.56 -4.20 4.95
N LYS A 63 1.77 -4.10 6.28
CA LYS A 63 0.70 -4.30 7.26
C LYS A 63 -0.44 -3.29 7.09
N ARG A 64 -0.13 -2.02 6.77
CA ARG A 64 -1.17 -1.02 6.46
C ARG A 64 -1.95 -1.36 5.20
N ARG A 65 -1.28 -1.85 4.15
CA ARG A 65 -1.94 -2.29 2.92
C ARG A 65 -2.86 -3.48 3.17
N GLU A 66 -2.39 -4.48 3.91
CA GLU A 66 -3.19 -5.63 4.30
C GLU A 66 -4.44 -5.21 5.08
N ASN A 67 -4.28 -4.37 6.11
CA ASN A 67 -5.39 -3.85 6.88
C ASN A 67 -6.40 -3.06 6.02
N ALA A 68 -5.93 -2.21 5.10
CA ALA A 68 -6.81 -1.49 4.18
C ALA A 68 -7.58 -2.44 3.24
N THR A 69 -6.95 -3.52 2.78
CA THR A 69 -7.66 -4.53 1.97
C THR A 69 -8.69 -5.32 2.78
N LEU A 70 -8.43 -5.60 4.06
CA LEU A 70 -9.39 -6.26 4.96
C LEU A 70 -10.59 -5.36 5.24
N GLU A 71 -10.36 -4.07 5.52
CA GLU A 71 -11.42 -3.08 5.71
C GLU A 71 -12.31 -2.99 4.46
N MET A 72 -11.71 -2.92 3.27
CA MET A 72 -12.46 -2.89 2.00
C MET A 72 -13.31 -4.15 1.77
N LYS A 73 -12.93 -5.33 2.28
CA LYS A 73 -13.74 -6.56 2.18
C LYS A 73 -15.06 -6.44 2.94
N GLU A 74 -15.12 -5.61 3.97
CA GLU A 74 -16.34 -5.33 4.75
C GLU A 74 -17.32 -4.42 4.00
N TYR A 75 -16.94 -3.82 2.87
CA TYR A 75 -17.83 -3.01 2.05
C TYR A 75 -18.36 -3.79 0.85
N LYS A 76 -19.62 -3.53 0.50
CA LYS A 76 -20.26 -4.04 -0.73
C LYS A 76 -20.76 -2.86 -1.56
N LYS A 77 -20.76 -3.02 -2.88
CA LYS A 77 -21.44 -2.08 -3.77
C LYS A 77 -22.91 -2.43 -3.87
N ILE A 78 -23.78 -1.47 -3.64
CA ILE A 78 -25.23 -1.63 -3.69
C ILE A 78 -25.86 -0.50 -4.50
N CYS A 79 -26.92 -0.82 -5.24
CA CYS A 79 -27.69 0.20 -5.97
C CYS A 79 -28.82 0.76 -5.10
N ARG A 80 -29.51 1.81 -5.59
CA ARG A 80 -30.68 2.39 -4.92
C ARG A 80 -31.83 1.39 -4.68
N ASN A 81 -31.91 0.33 -5.49
CA ASN A 81 -32.92 -0.74 -5.38
C ASN A 81 -32.46 -1.91 -4.48
N GLY A 82 -31.28 -1.81 -3.87
CA GLY A 82 -30.80 -2.83 -2.93
C GLY A 82 -30.05 -4.03 -3.53
N HIS A 83 -29.84 -4.09 -4.86
CA HIS A 83 -29.07 -5.17 -5.46
C HIS A 83 -27.58 -5.05 -5.12
N VAL A 84 -27.00 -6.14 -4.60
CA VAL A 84 -25.57 -6.24 -4.27
C VAL A 84 -24.78 -6.57 -5.53
N ASN A 85 -23.66 -5.89 -5.72
CA ASN A 85 -22.84 -5.98 -6.92
C ASN A 85 -21.37 -6.20 -6.54
N ASP A 86 -20.61 -6.71 -7.50
CA ASP A 86 -19.16 -6.81 -7.40
C ASP A 86 -18.51 -5.44 -7.18
N VAL A 87 -17.40 -5.42 -6.43
CA VAL A 87 -16.69 -4.19 -6.06
C VAL A 87 -16.09 -3.45 -7.25
N ASN A 88 -15.84 -4.10 -8.39
CA ASN A 88 -15.29 -3.47 -9.58
C ASN A 88 -16.36 -2.87 -10.51
N ARG A 89 -17.64 -3.18 -10.30
CA ARG A 89 -18.71 -2.61 -11.14
C ARG A 89 -18.95 -1.14 -10.83
N VAL A 90 -19.28 -0.38 -11.86
CA VAL A 90 -19.68 1.04 -11.75
C VAL A 90 -21.21 1.18 -11.70
N PHE A 91 -21.92 0.33 -12.45
CA PHE A 91 -23.38 0.29 -12.52
C PHE A 91 -23.92 -1.08 -12.11
N CYS A 92 -25.15 -1.08 -11.59
CA CYS A 92 -25.86 -2.28 -11.20
C CYS A 92 -26.09 -3.20 -12.40
N SER A 93 -25.67 -4.46 -12.29
CA SER A 93 -25.87 -5.47 -13.34
C SER A 93 -27.34 -5.80 -13.60
N GLU A 94 -28.21 -5.52 -12.64
CA GLU A 94 -29.64 -5.84 -12.74
C GLU A 94 -30.50 -4.67 -13.19
N CYS A 95 -30.19 -3.44 -12.79
CA CYS A 95 -31.05 -2.28 -13.05
C CYS A 95 -30.34 -1.06 -13.64
N GLY A 96 -29.04 -1.14 -13.94
CA GLY A 96 -28.26 -0.05 -14.54
C GLY A 96 -28.05 1.17 -13.64
N SER A 97 -28.65 1.21 -12.45
CA SER A 97 -28.49 2.33 -11.52
C SER A 97 -27.05 2.42 -10.99
N THR A 98 -26.64 3.62 -10.59
CA THR A 98 -25.34 3.86 -9.95
C THR A 98 -25.19 3.07 -8.66
N LEU A 99 -23.97 2.67 -8.36
CA LEU A 99 -23.60 1.91 -7.17
C LEU A 99 -22.97 2.81 -6.11
N LYS A 100 -23.24 2.51 -4.84
CA LYS A 100 -22.57 3.11 -3.68
C LYS A 100 -21.98 2.03 -2.79
N TYR A 101 -20.88 2.35 -2.11
CA TYR A 101 -20.31 1.46 -1.10
C TYR A 101 -21.13 1.53 0.19
N VAL A 102 -21.43 0.38 0.76
CA VAL A 102 -22.13 0.24 2.03
C VAL A 102 -21.42 -0.82 2.85
N HIS A 103 -21.22 -0.54 4.13
CA HIS A 103 -20.63 -1.48 5.06
C HIS A 103 -21.53 -2.71 5.25
N GLN A 104 -20.97 -3.92 5.33
CA GLN A 104 -21.72 -5.18 5.35
C GLN A 104 -22.75 -5.25 6.47
N LYS A 105 -22.41 -4.71 7.66
CA LYS A 105 -23.31 -4.59 8.81
C LYS A 105 -24.57 -3.75 8.52
N GLU A 106 -24.49 -2.83 7.57
CA GLU A 106 -25.60 -1.94 7.19
C GLU A 106 -26.46 -2.49 6.05
N LEU A 107 -26.07 -3.62 5.42
CA LEU A 107 -26.82 -4.20 4.30
C LEU A 107 -28.27 -4.55 4.67
N LYS A 108 -28.53 -4.89 5.93
CA LYS A 108 -29.87 -5.16 6.44
C LYS A 108 -30.83 -3.98 6.26
N LYS A 109 -30.32 -2.74 6.22
CA LYS A 109 -31.11 -1.52 5.96
C LYS A 109 -31.63 -1.46 4.51
N TYR A 110 -31.02 -2.22 3.61
CA TYR A 110 -31.34 -2.25 2.18
C TYR A 110 -32.07 -3.53 1.76
N ALA A 111 -31.97 -4.59 2.57
CA ALA A 111 -32.75 -5.82 2.47
C ALA A 111 -34.22 -5.55 2.85
N GLY A 112 -34.97 -4.97 1.93
CA GLY A 112 -36.37 -4.58 2.17
C GLY A 112 -36.84 -3.35 1.40
N SER A 113 -35.99 -2.73 0.58
CA SER A 113 -36.50 -1.73 -0.37
C SER A 113 -37.53 -2.40 -1.29
N ARG A 114 -38.69 -1.76 -1.44
CA ARG A 114 -40.00 -2.25 -1.91
C ARG A 114 -40.03 -3.07 -3.21
N TRP A 115 -38.90 -3.18 -3.92
CA TRP A 115 -38.74 -3.91 -5.17
C TRP A 115 -38.15 -5.33 -5.02
N GLY A 116 -37.49 -5.66 -3.90
CA GLY A 116 -36.98 -7.02 -3.66
C GLY A 116 -38.09 -8.04 -3.33
N ILE A 117 -39.16 -7.59 -2.67
CA ILE A 117 -40.27 -8.45 -2.25
C ILE A 117 -41.16 -8.83 -3.45
N LEU A 118 -41.31 -7.94 -4.44
CA LEU A 118 -42.14 -8.20 -5.62
C LEU A 118 -41.55 -9.30 -6.54
N ARG A 119 -40.22 -9.50 -6.52
CA ARG A 119 -39.58 -10.54 -7.35
C ARG A 119 -39.75 -11.96 -6.79
N SER A 120 -39.93 -12.09 -5.48
CA SER A 120 -40.26 -13.39 -4.85
C SER A 120 -41.70 -13.82 -5.12
N ILE A 121 -42.63 -12.87 -5.34
CA ILE A 121 -44.03 -13.19 -5.63
C ILE A 121 -44.24 -13.50 -7.12
N ILE A 122 -43.52 -12.82 -8.02
CA ILE A 122 -43.65 -13.05 -9.47
C ILE A 122 -43.10 -14.43 -9.90
N ASN A 123 -42.07 -14.97 -9.23
CA ASN A 123 -41.54 -16.32 -9.51
C ASN A 123 -42.37 -17.48 -8.91
N MET A 124 -43.52 -17.20 -8.26
CA MET A 124 -44.47 -18.24 -7.80
C MET A 124 -45.76 -18.30 -8.65
N ILE A 125 -45.89 -17.48 -9.70
CA ILE A 125 -47.08 -17.43 -10.59
C ILE A 125 -46.69 -17.63 -12.07
N THR A 126 -45.58 -18.33 -12.33
CA THR A 126 -45.26 -18.87 -13.66
C THR A 126 -44.76 -20.29 -13.52
#